data_AF-A0A7S4MEL6-F1
#
_entry.id   AF-A0A7S4MEL6-F1
#
_cell.length_a   1.000
_cell.length_b   1.000
_cell.length_c   1.000
_cell.angle_alpha   90.00
_cell.angle_beta   90.00
_cell.angle_gamma   90.00
#
_symmetry.space_group_name_H-M   'P 1'
#
loop_
_entity.id
_entity.type
_entity.pdbx_description
1 polymer ?
#
loop_
_entity_poly.entity_id
_entity_poly.type
_entity_poly.pdbx_seq_one_letter_code
_entity_poly.pdbx_strand_id
1 'polypeptide(L)'
;AGCEYDFVVEFFGSDEIFENIFGRAIFHCMENLEQFLLTSWDAIGCLLLLQLNHEQKDVMSARSVPLLASFFQRVQVLVWSRFKTIMELHLQSLVAFTPPKASPEVHAHFISRRYAELVASFRVLRPPAVEAMLTTILRALRTEVERLLQERLPRLHTT
;
A
#
# COMPACT_ATOMS: atom_id res chain seq x y z
N ALA A 1 10.59 -7.02 29.76
CA ALA A 1 11.69 -6.59 28.88
C ALA A 1 11.53 -5.09 28.69
N GLY A 2 12.38 -4.29 29.36
CA GLY A 2 12.28 -2.83 29.32
C GLY A 2 12.60 -2.31 27.93
N CYS A 3 11.78 -1.41 27.42
CA CYS A 3 12.06 -0.72 26.17
C CYS A 3 13.26 0.20 26.39
N GLU A 4 14.08 0.46 25.36
CA GLU A 4 15.18 1.41 25.43
C GLU A 4 14.71 2.82 25.83
N TYR A 5 13.46 3.16 25.49
CA TYR A 5 12.78 4.36 26.00
C TYR A 5 12.70 4.37 27.54
N ASP A 6 12.27 3.27 28.16
CA ASP A 6 12.16 3.17 29.63
C ASP A 6 13.54 3.32 30.29
N PHE A 7 14.57 2.68 29.69
CA PHE A 7 15.95 2.83 30.15
C PHE A 7 16.44 4.27 30.07
N VAL A 8 16.19 4.98 28.97
CA VAL A 8 16.66 6.36 28.79
C VAL A 8 15.95 7.30 29.77
N VAL A 9 14.64 7.13 29.96
CA VAL A 9 13.87 7.93 30.92
C VAL A 9 14.31 7.63 32.36
N GLU A 10 14.53 6.37 32.72
CA GLU A 10 14.97 5.98 34.07
C GLU A 10 16.41 6.41 34.37
N PHE A 11 17.33 6.22 33.42
CA PHE A 11 18.76 6.50 33.61
C PHE A 11 19.06 8.00 33.56
N PHE A 12 18.45 8.74 32.63
CA PHE A 12 18.75 10.16 32.43
C PHE A 12 17.72 11.12 33.02
N GLY A 13 16.55 10.64 33.45
CA GLY A 13 15.50 11.46 34.08
C GLY A 13 14.80 12.44 33.14
N SER A 14 14.99 12.31 31.81
CA SER A 14 14.40 13.17 30.80
C SER A 14 14.11 12.39 29.52
N ASP A 15 12.94 12.65 28.93
CA ASP A 15 12.46 12.12 27.66
C ASP A 15 13.12 12.81 26.44
N GLU A 16 13.56 14.05 26.57
CA GLU A 16 14.22 14.84 25.51
C GLU A 16 15.52 14.18 25.01
N ILE A 17 16.19 13.41 25.87
CA ILE A 17 17.45 12.72 25.53
C ILE A 17 17.20 11.62 24.50
N PHE A 18 16.03 10.98 24.53
CA PHE A 18 15.66 9.99 23.54
C PHE A 18 15.57 10.61 22.14
N GLU A 19 14.95 11.79 22.02
CA GLU A 19 14.88 12.52 20.74
C GLU A 19 16.27 12.97 20.26
N ASN A 20 17.14 13.39 21.17
CA ASN A 20 18.52 13.77 20.81
C ASN A 20 19.36 12.60 20.28
N ILE A 21 19.15 11.39 20.81
CA ILE A 21 19.85 10.18 20.38
C ILE A 21 19.25 9.63 19.08
N PHE A 22 17.94 9.43 19.05
CA PHE A 22 17.25 8.69 17.97
C PHE A 22 16.63 9.58 16.90
N GLY A 23 16.38 10.86 17.18
CA GLY A 23 15.64 11.75 16.28
C GLY A 23 16.26 11.86 14.89
N ARG A 24 17.59 11.94 14.79
CA ARG A 24 18.31 11.94 13.51
C ARG A 24 18.12 10.65 12.72
N ALA A 25 18.15 9.50 13.40
CA ALA A 25 17.94 8.20 12.76
C ALA A 25 16.48 8.05 12.29
N ILE A 26 15.52 8.41 13.13
CA ILE A 26 14.08 8.38 12.81
C ILE A 26 13.79 9.28 11.61
N PHE A 27 14.36 10.49 11.59
CA PHE A 27 14.24 11.42 10.48
C PHE A 27 14.81 10.84 9.18
N HIS A 28 16.04 10.30 9.23
CA HIS A 28 16.66 9.67 8.06
C HIS A 28 15.85 8.46 7.54
N CYS A 29 15.31 7.63 8.43
CA CYS A 29 14.42 6.54 8.05
C CYS A 29 13.16 7.05 7.34
N MET A 30 12.57 8.14 7.83
CA MET A 30 11.39 8.76 7.22
C MET A 30 11.71 9.31 5.82
N GLU A 31 12.82 10.03 5.65
CA GLU A 31 13.24 10.55 4.34
C GLU A 31 13.49 9.42 3.32
N ASN A 32 14.19 8.36 3.73
CA ASN A 32 14.45 7.21 2.87
C ASN A 32 13.14 6.51 2.45
N LEU A 33 12.19 6.37 3.38
CA LEU A 33 10.88 5.81 3.07
C LEU A 33 10.13 6.68 2.06
N GLU A 34 10.13 8.00 2.26
CA GLU A 34 9.47 8.95 1.37
C GLU A 34 10.05 8.86 -0.05
N GLN A 35 11.38 8.84 -0.19
CA GLN A 35 12.07 8.68 -1.47
C GLN A 35 11.76 7.33 -2.14
N PHE A 36 11.75 6.24 -1.38
CA PHE A 36 11.41 4.92 -1.91
C PHE A 36 9.97 4.88 -2.44
N LEU A 37 9.01 5.43 -1.68
CA LEU A 37 7.61 5.43 -2.06
C LEU A 37 7.36 6.22 -3.35
N LEU A 38 8.09 7.31 -3.62
CA LEU A 38 7.94 8.10 -4.85
C LEU A 38 8.15 7.28 -6.14
N THR A 39 8.99 6.25 -6.09
CA THR A 39 9.35 5.42 -7.25
C THR A 39 8.70 4.04 -7.24
N SER A 40 8.09 3.62 -6.12
CA SER A 40 7.51 2.29 -5.98
C SER A 40 6.19 2.11 -6.72
N TRP A 41 6.04 1.03 -7.48
CA TRP A 41 4.80 0.62 -8.14
C TRP A 41 4.09 -0.53 -7.42
N ASP A 42 4.59 -0.91 -6.24
CA ASP A 42 4.10 -2.07 -5.51
C ASP A 42 2.91 -1.71 -4.60
N ALA A 43 1.70 -1.92 -5.12
CA ALA A 43 0.46 -1.73 -4.37
C ALA A 43 0.31 -2.74 -3.21
N ILE A 44 0.83 -3.96 -3.37
CA ILE A 44 0.72 -5.03 -2.36
C ILE A 44 1.66 -4.70 -1.20
N GLY A 45 2.91 -4.31 -1.50
CA GLY A 45 3.88 -3.83 -0.52
C GLY A 45 3.37 -2.63 0.27
N CYS A 46 2.66 -1.69 -0.37
CA CYS A 46 2.02 -0.57 0.33
C CYS A 46 0.94 -1.04 1.32
N LEU A 47 0.09 -2.01 0.94
CA LEU A 47 -0.92 -2.56 1.86
C LEU A 47 -0.29 -3.33 3.02
N LEU A 48 0.74 -4.13 2.75
CA LEU A 48 1.52 -4.84 3.77
C LEU A 48 2.10 -3.85 4.78
N LEU A 49 2.70 -2.76 4.29
CA LEU A 49 3.28 -1.74 5.13
C LEU A 49 2.21 -1.01 5.95
N LEU A 50 1.02 -0.75 5.40
CA LEU A 50 -0.10 -0.17 6.15
C LEU A 50 -0.57 -1.09 7.28
N GLN A 51 -0.68 -2.39 7.02
CA GLN A 51 -1.06 -3.38 8.02
C GLN A 51 0.02 -3.49 9.11
N LEU A 52 1.29 -3.64 8.72
CA LEU A 52 2.42 -3.69 9.65
C LEU A 52 2.49 -2.43 10.51
N ASN A 53 2.32 -1.25 9.90
CA ASN A 53 2.34 0.03 10.60
C ASN A 53 1.20 0.13 11.63
N HIS A 54 0.03 -0.41 11.33
CA HIS A 54 -1.09 -0.48 12.27
C HIS A 54 -0.74 -1.32 13.50
N GLU A 55 -0.26 -2.56 13.30
CA GLU A 55 0.15 -3.44 14.39
C GLU A 55 1.27 -2.84 15.24
N GLN A 56 2.26 -2.21 14.60
CA GLN A 56 3.36 -1.54 15.33
C GLN A 56 2.87 -0.34 16.12
N LYS A 57 1.91 0.43 15.59
CA LYS A 57 1.32 1.56 16.33
C LYS A 57 0.61 1.08 17.60
N ASP A 58 -0.12 -0.02 17.55
CA ASP A 58 -0.82 -0.58 18.71
C ASP A 58 0.17 -1.06 19.79
N VAL A 59 1.25 -1.75 19.37
CA VAL A 59 2.33 -2.16 20.28
C VAL A 59 3.01 -0.96 20.93
N MET A 60 3.24 0.12 20.20
CA MET A 60 3.92 1.31 20.70
C MET A 60 3.02 2.18 21.59
N SER A 61 1.72 2.20 21.31
CA SER A 61 0.73 2.78 22.20
C SER A 61 0.69 2.04 23.55
N ALA A 62 0.78 0.71 23.55
CA ALA A 62 0.84 -0.09 24.77
C ALA A 62 2.13 0.13 25.58
N ARG A 63 3.21 0.59 24.94
CA ARG A 63 4.50 0.92 25.57
C ARG A 63 4.61 2.39 25.99
N SER A 64 3.58 3.21 25.74
CA SER A 64 3.57 4.64 26.09
C SER A 64 4.77 5.42 25.56
N VAL A 65 5.20 5.17 24.32
CA VAL A 65 6.29 5.94 23.66
C VAL A 65 5.68 7.02 22.75
N PRO A 66 5.39 8.24 23.25
CA PRO A 66 4.67 9.27 22.49
C PRO A 66 5.43 9.77 21.27
N LEU A 67 6.77 9.78 21.30
CA LEU A 67 7.61 10.31 20.22
C LEU A 67 7.45 9.52 18.91
N LEU A 68 7.23 8.21 19.00
CA LEU A 68 7.06 7.36 17.82
C LEU A 68 5.63 7.39 17.25
N ALA A 69 4.65 7.89 18.00
CA ALA A 69 3.27 7.97 17.53
C ALA A 69 3.15 8.87 16.29
N SER A 70 3.86 10.00 16.29
CA SER A 70 3.91 10.94 15.16
C SER A 70 4.60 10.32 13.93
N PHE A 71 5.65 9.50 14.16
CA PHE A 71 6.33 8.75 13.11
C PHE A 71 5.38 7.78 12.41
N PHE A 72 4.69 6.89 13.14
CA PHE A 72 3.77 5.91 12.54
C PHE A 72 2.57 6.58 11.86
N GLN A 73 2.10 7.72 12.39
CA GLN A 73 1.07 8.52 11.72
C GLN A 73 1.57 9.07 10.38
N ARG A 74 2.80 9.61 10.33
CA ARG A 74 3.39 10.11 9.08
C ARG A 74 3.62 8.99 8.07
N VAL A 75 4.13 7.83 8.50
CA VAL A 75 4.25 6.63 7.65
C VAL A 75 2.89 6.27 7.05
N GLN A 76 1.84 6.21 7.86
CA GLN A 76 0.49 5.88 7.40
C GLN A 76 0.02 6.81 6.28
N VAL A 77 0.21 8.13 6.44
CA VAL A 77 -0.20 9.13 5.44
C VAL A 77 0.60 8.98 4.15
N LEU A 78 1.93 8.82 4.22
CA LEU A 78 2.79 8.69 3.04
C LEU A 78 2.46 7.44 2.23
N VAL A 79 2.38 6.29 2.89
CA VAL A 79 2.09 5.01 2.23
C VAL A 79 0.69 5.02 1.64
N TRP A 80 -0.28 5.63 2.33
CA TRP A 80 -1.63 5.77 1.82
C TRP A 80 -1.73 6.63 0.58
N SER A 81 -1.08 7.80 0.59
CA SER A 81 -1.00 8.69 -0.57
C SER A 81 -0.42 7.94 -1.76
N ARG A 82 0.69 7.22 -1.56
CA ARG A 82 1.31 6.46 -2.63
C ARG A 82 0.42 5.32 -3.14
N PHE A 83 -0.21 4.56 -2.24
CA PHE A 83 -1.11 3.48 -2.62
C PHE A 83 -2.23 3.98 -3.53
N LYS A 84 -2.87 5.10 -3.18
CA LYS A 84 -3.92 5.72 -4.01
C LYS A 84 -3.39 6.04 -5.42
N THR A 85 -2.25 6.71 -5.50
CA THR A 85 -1.63 7.04 -6.80
C THR A 85 -1.36 5.79 -7.65
N ILE A 86 -0.84 4.72 -7.05
CA ILE A 86 -0.60 3.46 -7.79
C ILE A 86 -1.93 2.88 -8.31
N MET A 87 -2.97 2.88 -7.49
CA MET A 87 -4.28 2.35 -7.89
C MET A 87 -4.94 3.19 -8.99
N GLU A 88 -4.80 4.51 -8.94
CA GLU A 88 -5.23 5.42 -10.00
C GLU A 88 -4.47 5.15 -11.31
N LEU A 89 -3.16 4.93 -11.23
CA LEU A 89 -2.35 4.59 -12.39
C LEU A 89 -2.70 3.22 -12.98
N HIS A 90 -3.08 2.24 -12.15
CA HIS A 90 -3.62 0.96 -12.63
C HIS A 90 -4.90 1.19 -13.44
N LEU A 91 -5.83 2.01 -12.93
CA LEU A 91 -7.07 2.35 -13.63
C LEU A 91 -6.80 3.06 -14.95
N GLN A 92 -5.93 4.08 -14.95
CA GLN A 92 -5.53 4.80 -16.16
C GLN A 92 -4.88 3.86 -17.19
N SER A 93 -4.05 2.91 -16.74
CA SER A 93 -3.43 1.94 -17.63
C SER A 93 -4.46 1.06 -18.34
N LEU A 94 -5.54 0.68 -17.65
CA LEU A 94 -6.63 -0.11 -18.24
C LEU A 94 -7.42 0.70 -19.26
N VAL A 95 -7.70 1.97 -18.95
CA VAL A 95 -8.42 2.87 -19.86
C VAL A 95 -7.61 3.17 -21.12
N ALA A 96 -6.31 3.43 -20.98
CA ALA A 96 -5.40 3.72 -22.09
C ALA A 96 -4.97 2.47 -22.88
N PHE A 97 -5.17 1.27 -22.33
CA PHE A 97 -4.74 0.04 -22.96
C PHE A 97 -5.49 -0.18 -24.27
N THR A 98 -4.77 -0.04 -25.38
CA THR A 98 -5.24 -0.45 -26.70
C THR A 98 -4.71 -1.85 -26.97
N PRO A 99 -5.56 -2.89 -26.96
CA PRO A 99 -5.02 -4.22 -27.04
C PRO A 99 -4.51 -4.50 -28.47
N PRO A 100 -3.36 -5.18 -28.63
CA PRO A 100 -2.84 -5.50 -29.95
C PRO A 100 -3.82 -6.35 -30.76
N LYS A 101 -3.67 -6.35 -32.10
CA LYS A 101 -4.32 -7.33 -32.97
C LYS A 101 -3.61 -8.68 -32.80
N ALA A 102 -3.80 -9.31 -31.64
CA ALA A 102 -3.21 -10.61 -31.34
C ALA A 102 -4.14 -11.73 -31.83
N SER A 103 -3.51 -12.81 -32.30
CA SER A 103 -4.15 -14.09 -32.63
C SER A 103 -4.96 -14.61 -31.44
N PRO A 104 -6.03 -15.40 -31.66
CA PRO A 104 -6.83 -15.93 -30.57
C PRO A 104 -5.96 -16.79 -29.64
N GLU A 105 -5.66 -16.27 -28.46
CA GLU A 105 -5.03 -17.04 -27.39
C GLU A 105 -6.08 -17.94 -26.74
N VAL A 106 -5.76 -19.22 -26.58
CA VAL A 106 -6.62 -20.23 -25.93
C VAL A 106 -6.64 -20.08 -24.40
N HIS A 107 -5.80 -19.19 -23.84
CA HIS A 107 -5.62 -19.00 -22.40
C HIS A 107 -6.39 -17.79 -21.86
N ALA A 108 -6.60 -17.76 -20.53
CA ALA A 108 -7.14 -16.60 -19.85
C ALA A 108 -6.25 -15.36 -20.10
N HIS A 109 -6.87 -14.25 -20.50
CA HIS A 109 -6.18 -13.03 -20.84
C HIS A 109 -5.28 -12.55 -19.70
N PHE A 110 -4.06 -12.10 -20.02
CA PHE A 110 -3.05 -11.72 -19.02
C PHE A 110 -3.57 -10.64 -18.03
N ILE A 111 -4.41 -9.70 -18.49
CA ILE A 111 -5.04 -8.68 -17.62
C ILE A 111 -5.97 -9.34 -16.60
N SER A 112 -6.77 -10.31 -17.01
CA SER A 112 -7.68 -11.04 -16.11
C SER A 112 -6.91 -11.79 -15.05
N ARG A 113 -5.80 -12.42 -15.42
CA ARG A 113 -4.90 -13.09 -14.47
C ARG A 113 -4.29 -12.11 -13.48
N ARG A 114 -3.71 -11.01 -13.95
CA ARG A 114 -3.11 -9.97 -13.09
C ARG A 114 -4.15 -9.35 -12.16
N TYR A 115 -5.36 -9.09 -12.65
CA TYR A 115 -6.47 -8.60 -11.83
C TYR A 115 -6.86 -9.61 -10.75
N ALA A 116 -6.98 -10.90 -11.09
CA ALA A 116 -7.31 -11.94 -10.13
C ALA A 116 -6.25 -12.08 -9.04
N GLU A 117 -4.97 -12.09 -9.41
CA GLU A 117 -3.83 -12.14 -8.47
C GLU A 117 -3.83 -10.92 -7.53
N LEU A 118 -4.06 -9.72 -8.06
CA LEU A 118 -4.13 -8.48 -7.27
C LEU A 118 -5.31 -8.52 -6.27
N VAL A 119 -6.51 -8.86 -6.74
CA VAL A 119 -7.72 -8.93 -5.90
C VAL A 119 -7.57 -10.01 -4.82
N ALA A 120 -7.01 -11.16 -5.17
CA ALA A 120 -6.75 -12.23 -4.20
C ALA A 120 -5.81 -11.75 -3.09
N SER A 121 -4.70 -11.09 -3.46
CA SER A 121 -3.74 -10.52 -2.50
C SER A 121 -4.40 -9.49 -1.58
N PHE A 122 -5.23 -8.61 -2.14
CA PHE A 122 -5.94 -7.58 -1.36
C PHE A 122 -6.99 -8.15 -0.42
N ARG A 123 -7.63 -9.27 -0.79
CA ARG A 123 -8.57 -9.96 0.08
C ARG A 123 -7.89 -10.58 1.31
N VAL A 124 -6.65 -11.05 1.16
CA VAL A 124 -5.86 -11.62 2.25
C VAL A 124 -5.37 -10.55 3.22
N LEU A 125 -4.88 -9.41 2.71
CA LEU A 125 -4.22 -8.38 3.52
C LEU A 125 -5.17 -7.37 4.19
N ARG A 126 -6.47 -7.44 3.91
CA ARG A 126 -7.54 -6.49 4.25
C ARG A 126 -7.31 -5.73 5.58
N PRO A 127 -6.69 -4.53 5.54
CA PRO A 127 -6.54 -3.70 6.72
C PRO A 127 -7.87 -2.97 6.98
N PRO A 128 -8.40 -2.98 8.22
CA PRO A 128 -9.73 -2.41 8.52
C PRO A 128 -9.81 -0.92 8.21
N ALA A 129 -8.71 -0.17 8.40
CA ALA A 129 -8.64 1.26 8.10
C ALA A 129 -8.85 1.61 6.61
N VAL A 130 -8.69 0.64 5.72
CA VAL A 130 -8.59 0.83 4.26
C VAL A 130 -9.73 0.13 3.51
N GLU A 131 -10.47 -0.76 4.17
CA GLU A 131 -11.42 -1.69 3.57
C GLU A 131 -12.51 -1.02 2.72
N ALA A 132 -13.14 0.05 3.24
CA ALA A 132 -14.20 0.75 2.53
C ALA A 132 -13.71 1.37 1.22
N MET A 133 -12.53 2.01 1.24
CA MET A 133 -11.94 2.62 0.05
C MET A 133 -11.42 1.57 -0.92
N LEU A 134 -10.78 0.52 -0.39
CA LEU A 134 -10.29 -0.61 -1.18
C LEU A 134 -11.42 -1.26 -1.97
N THR A 135 -12.59 -1.41 -1.35
CA THR A 135 -13.80 -1.92 -2.00
C THR A 135 -14.23 -1.05 -3.17
N THR A 136 -14.20 0.28 -3.01
CA THR A 136 -14.52 1.23 -4.08
C THR A 136 -13.54 1.14 -5.24
N ILE A 137 -12.24 1.10 -4.95
CA ILE A 137 -11.19 0.99 -5.98
C ILE A 137 -11.29 -0.35 -6.72
N LEU A 138 -11.46 -1.45 -6.00
CA LEU A 138 -11.60 -2.78 -6.59
C LEU A 138 -12.86 -2.89 -7.47
N ARG A 139 -13.95 -2.19 -7.09
CA ARG A 139 -15.16 -2.09 -7.91
C ARG A 139 -14.88 -1.33 -9.21
N ALA A 140 -14.19 -0.19 -9.15
CA ALA A 140 -13.83 0.57 -10.35
C ALA A 140 -12.93 -0.24 -11.29
N LEU A 141 -11.91 -0.91 -10.75
CA LEU A 141 -11.04 -1.81 -11.52
C LEU A 141 -11.82 -2.96 -12.16
N ARG A 142 -12.78 -3.55 -11.42
CA ARG A 142 -13.63 -4.62 -11.94
C ARG A 142 -14.38 -4.17 -13.18
N THR A 143 -15.05 -3.02 -13.11
CA THR A 143 -15.84 -2.46 -14.21
C THR A 143 -14.99 -2.25 -15.46
N GLU A 144 -13.77 -1.69 -15.33
CA GLU A 144 -12.89 -1.49 -16.48
C GLU A 144 -12.36 -2.79 -17.07
N VAL A 145 -12.02 -3.78 -16.24
CA VAL A 145 -11.61 -5.11 -16.71
C VAL A 145 -12.77 -5.81 -17.44
N GLU A 146 -13.98 -5.76 -16.90
CA GLU A 146 -15.17 -6.33 -17.54
C GLU A 146 -15.47 -5.65 -18.89
N ARG A 147 -15.36 -4.31 -18.97
CA ARG A 147 -15.51 -3.54 -20.22
C ARG A 147 -14.50 -3.98 -21.27
N LEU A 148 -13.21 -4.07 -20.92
CA LEU A 148 -12.15 -4.48 -21.85
C LEU A 148 -12.37 -5.90 -22.40
N LEU A 149 -12.86 -6.82 -21.57
CA LEU A 149 -13.16 -8.19 -21.99
C LEU A 149 -14.40 -8.23 -22.91
N GLN A 150 -15.44 -7.46 -22.59
CA GLN A 150 -16.65 -7.35 -23.41
C GLN A 150 -16.40 -6.73 -24.78
N GLU A 151 -15.52 -5.74 -24.91
CA GLU A 151 -15.15 -5.16 -26.22
C GLU A 151 -14.40 -6.15 -27.13
N ARG A 152 -13.81 -7.21 -26.55
CA ARG A 152 -13.00 -8.20 -27.25
C ARG A 152 -13.78 -9.44 -27.66
N LEU A 153 -14.73 -9.91 -26.85
CA LEU A 153 -15.62 -11.04 -27.17
C LEU A 153 -16.32 -10.95 -28.55
N PRO A 154 -16.92 -9.82 -28.97
CA PRO A 154 -17.61 -9.73 -30.26
C PRO A 154 -16.66 -9.76 -31.47
N ARG A 155 -15.37 -9.46 -31.29
CA ARG A 155 -14.36 -9.48 -32.36
C ARG A 155 -13.83 -10.89 -32.67
N LEU A 156 -14.10 -11.88 -31.82
CA LEU A 156 -13.70 -13.28 -32.03
C LEU A 156 -14.77 -14.12 -32.75
N HIS A 157 -16.02 -13.66 -32.79
CA HIS A 157 -17.16 -14.38 -33.40
C HIS A 157 -17.56 -13.87 -34.79
N THR A 158 -16.79 -12.96 -35.40
CA THR A 158 -17.10 -12.33 -36.69
C THR A 158 -16.20 -12.75 -37.86
N THR A 159 -15.58 -13.93 -37.78
CA THR A 159 -14.86 -14.58 -38.90
C THR A 159 -15.41 -15.95 -39.18
#